data_AF-A0A8J3ZF86-F1
#
_entry.id   AF-A0A8J3ZF86-F1
#
_cell.length_a   1.000
_cell.length_b   1.000
_cell.length_c   1.000
_cell.angle_alpha   90.00
_cell.angle_beta   90.00
_cell.angle_gamma   90.00
#
_symmetry.space_group_name_H-M   'P 1'
#
loop_
_entity.id
_entity.type
_entity.pdbx_description
1 polymer ?
#
loop_
_entity_poly.entity_id
_entity_poly.type
_entity_poly.pdbx_seq_one_letter_code
_entity_poly.pdbx_strand_id
1 'polypeptide(L)' 'MRTSARGKVTTFQFDDLDRLTLVRYGVTGSTAESQVAYGYDAGNRIRTVTDSTAGTVTPATN' A
#
# COMPACT_ATOMS: atom_id res chain seq x y z
N MET A 1 -11.93 -6.02 1.43
CA MET A 1 -11.10 -7.22 1.70
C MET A 1 -11.32 -8.21 0.57
N ARG A 2 -10.26 -8.68 -0.11
CA ARG A 2 -10.37 -9.73 -1.13
C ARG A 2 -9.59 -10.95 -0.67
N THR A 3 -10.26 -12.08 -0.52
CA THR A 3 -9.66 -13.36 -0.09
C THR A 3 -9.46 -14.24 -1.32
N SER A 4 -8.25 -14.76 -1.50
CA SER A 4 -7.98 -15.79 -2.51
C SER A 4 -8.31 -17.18 -1.95
N ALA A 5 -8.54 -18.17 -2.83
CA ALA A 5 -8.87 -19.55 -2.45
C ALA A 5 -7.82 -20.24 -1.54
N ARG A 6 -6.64 -19.65 -1.35
CA ARG A 6 -5.57 -20.15 -0.46
C ARG A 6 -5.58 -19.52 0.94
N GLY A 7 -6.63 -18.81 1.32
CA GLY A 7 -6.71 -18.11 2.62
C GLY A 7 -5.83 -16.86 2.72
N LYS A 8 -5.19 -16.48 1.61
CA LYS A 8 -4.39 -15.25 1.49
C LYS A 8 -5.31 -14.08 1.19
N VAL A 9 -5.12 -12.99 1.93
CA VAL A 9 -5.98 -11.81 1.84
C VAL A 9 -5.18 -10.60 1.33
N THR A 10 -5.82 -9.77 0.50
CA THR A 10 -5.35 -8.41 0.24
C THR A 10 -6.13 -7.42 1.11
N THR A 11 -5.40 -6.59 1.85
CA THR A 11 -5.96 -5.55 2.72
C THR A 11 -5.54 -4.17 2.22
N PHE A 12 -6.42 -3.19 2.42
CA PHE A 12 -6.27 -1.81 1.99
C PHE A 12 -6.50 -0.91 3.20
N GLN A 13 -5.69 0.12 3.37
CA GLN A 13 -5.87 1.16 4.38
C GLN A 13 -5.93 2.52 3.71
N PHE A 14 -6.78 3.38 4.25
CA PHE A 14 -7.03 4.71 3.75
C PHE A 14 -6.76 5.73 4.85
N ASP A 15 -6.38 6.95 4.48
CA ASP A 15 -6.36 8.09 5.41
C ASP A 15 -7.75 8.74 5.54
N ASP A 16 -7.85 9.77 6.39
CA ASP A 16 -9.10 10.51 6.65
C ASP A 16 -9.66 11.24 5.41
N LEU A 17 -8.89 11.30 4.32
CA LEU A 17 -9.29 11.90 3.03
C LEU A 17 -9.68 10.81 2.01
N ASP A 18 -9.92 9.58 2.46
CA ASP A 18 -10.23 8.40 1.63
C ASP A 18 -9.14 8.05 0.60
N ARG A 19 -7.88 8.39 0.87
CA ARG A 19 -6.76 8.09 -0.02
C ARG A 19 -6.05 6.82 0.40
N LEU A 20 -5.70 5.97 -0.55
CA LEU A 20 -5.07 4.68 -0.30
C LEU A 20 -3.63 4.84 0.22
N THR A 21 -3.38 4.59 1.50
CA THR A 21 -2.06 4.75 2.12
C THR A 21 -1.26 3.46 2.22
N LEU A 22 -1.93 2.30 2.28
CA LEU A 22 -1.26 1.00 2.36
C LEU A 22 -2.05 -0.10 1.66
N VAL A 23 -1.33 -0.91 0.88
CA VAL A 23 -1.81 -2.20 0.38
C VAL A 23 -0.93 -3.29 0.96
N ARG A 24 -1.54 -4.34 1.54
CA ARG A 24 -0.82 -5.53 2.01
C ARG A 24 -1.31 -6.75 1.25
N TYR A 25 -0.38 -7.51 0.68
CA TYR A 25 -0.64 -8.72 -0.08
C TYR A 25 -0.27 -9.97 0.73
N GLY A 26 -0.95 -11.09 0.43
CA GLY A 26 -0.64 -12.36 1.05
C GLY A 26 -0.95 -12.43 2.55
N VAL A 27 -1.84 -11.56 3.04
CA VAL A 27 -2.08 -11.43 4.48
C VAL A 27 -2.63 -12.75 5.04
N THR A 28 -1.96 -13.24 6.08
CA THR A 28 -2.34 -14.43 6.85
C THR A 28 -2.22 -14.08 8.34
N GLY A 29 -3.35 -13.95 9.03
CA GLY A 29 -3.37 -13.37 10.38
C GLY A 29 -2.86 -11.93 10.35
N SER A 30 -1.81 -11.64 11.13
CA SER A 30 -1.19 -10.31 11.21
C SER A 30 -0.02 -10.11 10.24
N THR A 31 0.42 -11.14 9.52
CA THR A 31 1.60 -11.11 8.65
C THR A 31 1.21 -10.91 7.19
N ALA A 32 1.94 -10.05 6.48
CA ALA A 32 1.81 -9.87 5.03
C ALA A 32 3.07 -10.39 4.32
N GLU A 33 2.92 -10.90 3.11
CA GLU A 33 4.04 -11.35 2.27
C GLU A 33 4.76 -10.17 1.63
N SER A 34 3.99 -9.16 1.22
CA SER A 34 4.51 -7.90 0.73
C SER A 34 3.53 -6.77 1.00
N GLN A 35 4.01 -5.54 0.93
CA GLN A 35 3.20 -4.35 1.08
C GLN A 35 3.72 -3.20 0.23
N VAL A 36 2.79 -2.31 -0.15
CA VAL A 36 3.07 -1.06 -0.85
C VAL A 36 2.45 0.07 -0.05
N ALA A 37 3.28 1.02 0.40
CA ALA A 37 2.85 2.21 1.11
C ALA A 37 2.92 3.44 0.18
N TYR A 38 1.92 4.31 0.28
CA TYR A 38 1.82 5.54 -0.49
C TYR A 38 1.85 6.75 0.44
N GLY A 39 2.75 7.68 0.16
CA GLY A 39 2.76 9.00 0.80
C GLY A 39 2.23 10.04 -0.16
N TYR A 40 1.32 10.90 0.32
CA TYR A 40 0.73 11.97 -0.47
C TYR A 40 1.19 13.34 0.04
N ASP A 41 1.26 14.32 -0.85
CA ASP A 41 1.39 15.72 -0.48
C ASP A 41 0.01 16.36 -0.15
N ALA A 42 0.04 17.64 0.25
CA ALA A 42 -1.17 18.42 0.55
C ALA A 42 -2.06 18.65 -0.70
N GLY A 43 -1.50 18.49 -1.91
CA GLY A 43 -2.22 18.61 -3.18
C GLY A 43 -2.80 17.30 -3.70
N ASN A 44 -2.87 16.26 -2.86
CA ASN A 44 -3.36 14.93 -3.24
C ASN A 44 -2.51 14.22 -4.32
N ARG A 45 -1.22 14.54 -4.42
CA ARG A 45 -0.30 13.88 -5.35
C ARG A 45 0.57 12.88 -4.60
N ILE A 46 0.84 11.74 -5.23
CA ILE A 46 1.76 10.74 -4.68
C ILE A 46 3.17 11.33 -4.67
N ARG A 47 3.77 11.38 -3.49
CA ARG A 47 5.14 11.85 -3.24
C ARG A 47 6.10 10.71 -2.96
N THR A 48 5.61 9.60 -2.40
CA THR A 48 6.42 8.42 -2.11
C THR A 48 5.62 7.16 -2.40
N VAL A 49 6.30 6.16 -2.96
CA VAL A 49 5.80 4.78 -3.07
C VAL A 49 6.87 3.88 -2.47
N THR A 50 6.56 3.17 -1.40
CA THR A 50 7.49 2.24 -0.76
C THR A 50 6.97 0.82 -0.93
N ASP A 51 7.64 0.03 -1.75
CA ASP A 51 7.36 -1.39 -1.94
C ASP A 51 8.33 -2.21 -1.08
N SER A 52 7.80 -3.14 -0.28
CA SER A 52 8.62 -3.96 0.62
C SER A 52 9.56 -4.93 -0.10
N THR A 53 9.31 -5.20 -1.38
CA THR A 53 10.11 -6.11 -2.22
C THR A 53 11.02 -5.37 -3.19
N ALA A 54 10.59 -4.22 -3.72
CA ALA A 54 11.32 -3.44 -4.72
C ALA A 54 12.02 -2.18 -4.17
N GLY A 55 11.71 -1.76 -2.94
CA GLY A 55 12.28 -0.56 -2.32
C GLY A 55 11.41 0.70 -2.48
N THR A 56 11.98 1.87 -2.16
CA THR A 56 11.26 3.15 -2.21
C THR A 56 11.52 3.88 -3.52
N VAL A 57 10.43 4.31 -4.16
CA VAL A 57 10.43 5.17 -5.35
C VAL A 57 9.77 6.49 -4.99
N THR A 58 10.48 7.59 -5.20
CA THR A 58 9.91 8.95 -5.16
C THR A 58 9.59 9.39 -6.58
N PRO A 59 8.32 9.65 -6.93
CA PRO A 59 7.99 10.22 -8.22
C PRO A 59 8.75 11.53 -8.42
N ALA A 60 9.42 11.67 -9.56
CA ALA A 60 10.13 12.90 -9.89
C ALA A 60 9.14 14.07 -9.89
N THR A 61 9.48 15.15 -9.17
CA THR A 61 8.75 16.41 -9.29
C THR A 61 9.23 17.06 -10.58
N ASN A 62 8.39 17.04 -11.62
CA ASN A 62 8.64 17.80 -12.85
C ASN A 62 8.42 19.29 -12.62
#